data_AF-A0A9Q1F6Z2-F1
#
_entry.id   AF-A0A9Q1F6Z2-F1
#
_cell.length_a   1.000
_cell.length_b   1.000
_cell.length_c   1.000
_cell.angle_alpha   90.00
_cell.angle_beta   90.00
_cell.angle_gamma   90.00
#
_symmetry.space_group_name_H-M   'P 1'
#
loop_
_entity.id
_entity.type
_entity.pdbx_description
1 polymer ?
#
loop_
_entity_poly.entity_id
_entity_poly.type
_entity_poly.pdbx_seq_one_letter_code
_entity_poly.pdbx_strand_id
1 'polypeptide(L)'
;MEMAIASSFGIPKPKLTSFSTGKESDFIMLKKGLNSLLGPHRHLTEDYKYQVLLDHIKLPSTYQVAKRYVNDSTPYTSAMQALQQRYGQPRQLVQGELKAILTSPAIKPGDAQAFEDFPSAVNTLVGMLSNMDGPSKSELKCGSHVDTLLCKLPTSYRERFAEYCLSKGIIRSGSSQTLSTKRERFKPYCPYCSNQEHYLSACSEFAKLNTTERAAWIKEKN
;
A
#
# COMPACT_ATOMS: atom_id res chain seq x y z
N MET A 1 10.74 -39.00 2.07
CA MET A 1 9.82 -39.99 2.68
C MET A 1 8.73 -39.31 3.51
N GLU A 2 9.00 -38.26 4.28
CA GLU A 2 7.98 -37.58 5.11
C GLU A 2 6.86 -36.82 4.37
N MET A 3 7.12 -36.28 3.18
CA MET A 3 6.07 -35.64 2.35
C MET A 3 4.97 -36.61 1.88
N ALA A 4 5.25 -37.92 1.88
CA ALA A 4 4.24 -38.96 1.64
C ALA A 4 3.47 -39.31 2.93
N ILE A 5 4.08 -39.12 4.10
CA ILE A 5 3.50 -39.44 5.40
C ILE A 5 2.48 -38.37 5.82
N ALA A 6 2.75 -37.08 5.59
CA ALA A 6 1.80 -36.00 5.93
C ALA A 6 0.45 -36.12 5.18
N SER A 7 0.47 -36.66 3.95
CA SER A 7 -0.74 -36.91 3.16
C SER A 7 -1.60 -38.05 3.72
N SER A 8 -1.00 -38.99 4.47
CA SER A 8 -1.72 -40.08 5.13
C SER A 8 -2.47 -39.64 6.41
N PHE A 9 -2.14 -38.48 6.97
CA PHE A 9 -2.81 -37.88 8.14
C PHE A 9 -3.91 -36.87 7.78
N GLY A 10 -4.31 -36.78 6.50
CA GLY A 10 -5.35 -35.85 6.06
C GLY A 10 -4.97 -34.36 6.15
N ILE A 11 -3.67 -34.04 6.33
CA ILE A 11 -3.19 -32.66 6.34
C ILE A 11 -3.18 -32.15 4.89
N PRO A 12 -4.01 -31.16 4.53
CA PRO A 12 -4.03 -30.65 3.17
C PRO A 12 -2.68 -30.02 2.84
N LYS A 13 -2.10 -30.42 1.69
CA LYS A 13 -0.90 -29.77 1.16
C LYS A 13 -1.22 -28.30 0.88
N PRO A 14 -0.54 -27.34 1.53
CA PRO A 14 -0.74 -25.93 1.23
C PRO A 14 -0.40 -25.70 -0.24
N LYS A 15 -1.34 -25.16 -1.01
CA LYS A 15 -1.09 -24.81 -2.41
C LYS A 15 -0.17 -23.58 -2.43
N LEU A 16 1.04 -23.74 -2.98
CA LEU A 16 1.93 -22.62 -3.19
C LEU A 16 1.29 -21.61 -4.15
N THR A 17 1.24 -20.35 -3.72
CA THR A 17 0.72 -19.23 -4.53
C THR A 17 1.69 -18.88 -5.63
N SER A 18 1.24 -18.81 -6.88
CA SER A 18 2.07 -18.33 -7.99
C SER A 18 2.26 -16.82 -7.91
N PHE A 19 3.50 -16.35 -8.08
CA PHE A 19 3.83 -14.94 -8.10
C PHE A 19 3.71 -14.37 -9.53
N SER A 20 2.54 -13.84 -9.85
CA SER A 20 2.20 -13.29 -11.18
C SER A 20 1.94 -11.79 -11.21
N THR A 21 1.49 -11.21 -10.10
CA THR A 21 0.99 -9.82 -10.05
C THR A 21 2.07 -8.79 -9.80
N GLY A 22 3.21 -9.20 -9.22
CA GLY A 22 4.23 -8.29 -8.73
C GLY A 22 3.91 -7.66 -7.37
N LYS A 23 2.74 -7.94 -6.79
CA LYS A 23 2.33 -7.41 -5.48
C LYS A 23 3.12 -8.03 -4.35
N GLU A 24 3.58 -7.21 -3.42
CA GLU A 24 4.35 -7.62 -2.25
C GLU A 24 3.59 -8.64 -1.38
N SER A 25 2.27 -8.48 -1.26
CA SER A 25 1.38 -9.44 -0.57
C SER A 25 1.55 -10.86 -1.10
N ASP A 26 1.59 -11.00 -2.42
CA ASP A 26 1.66 -12.29 -3.11
C ASP A 26 3.05 -12.91 -2.94
N PHE A 27 4.08 -12.06 -2.93
CA PHE A 27 5.45 -12.50 -2.64
C PHE A 27 5.58 -13.00 -1.19
N ILE A 28 5.00 -12.32 -0.20
CA ILE A 28 5.04 -12.75 1.19
C ILE A 28 4.33 -14.10 1.36
N MET A 29 3.17 -14.29 0.72
CA MET A 29 2.45 -15.56 0.75
C MET A 29 3.26 -16.69 0.10
N LEU A 30 3.86 -16.44 -1.07
CA LEU A 30 4.76 -17.40 -1.71
C LEU A 30 5.94 -17.75 -0.81
N LYS A 31 6.61 -16.76 -0.22
CA LYS A 31 7.76 -16.97 0.66
C LYS A 31 7.38 -17.79 1.90
N LYS A 32 6.25 -17.47 2.56
CA LYS A 32 5.75 -18.26 3.70
C LYS A 32 5.48 -19.71 3.30
N GLY A 33 4.83 -19.92 2.14
CA GLY A 33 4.59 -21.24 1.59
C GLY A 33 5.87 -22.02 1.32
N LEU A 34 6.85 -21.39 0.66
CA LEU A 34 8.16 -22.00 0.37
C LEU A 34 8.93 -22.33 1.64
N ASN A 35 8.93 -21.46 2.64
CA ASN A 35 9.57 -21.72 3.92
C ASN A 35 8.95 -22.91 4.66
N SER A 36 7.62 -23.02 4.61
CA SER A 36 6.90 -24.15 5.20
C SER A 36 7.18 -25.47 4.46
N LEU A 37 7.26 -25.42 3.13
CA LEU A 37 7.49 -26.60 2.30
C LEU A 37 8.95 -27.08 2.31
N LEU A 38 9.90 -26.16 2.22
CA LEU A 38 11.32 -26.46 2.03
C LEU A 38 12.11 -26.42 3.33
N GLY A 39 11.71 -25.58 4.30
CA GLY A 39 12.42 -25.35 5.55
C GLY A 39 12.64 -26.60 6.41
N PRO A 40 11.64 -27.48 6.59
CA PRO A 40 11.81 -28.73 7.32
C PRO A 40 12.81 -29.71 6.65
N HIS A 41 13.05 -29.58 5.35
CA HIS A 41 13.80 -30.55 4.56
C HIS A 41 15.22 -30.06 4.24
N ARG A 42 16.10 -30.08 5.24
CA ARG A 42 17.49 -29.62 5.14
C ARG A 42 18.35 -30.38 4.11
N HIS A 43 17.96 -31.60 3.76
CA HIS A 43 18.66 -32.45 2.80
C HIS A 43 18.41 -32.05 1.33
N LEU A 44 17.45 -31.17 1.05
CA LEU A 44 17.20 -30.69 -0.31
C LEU A 44 18.34 -29.78 -0.77
N THR A 45 18.84 -30.03 -1.99
CA THR A 45 19.90 -29.25 -2.61
C THR A 45 19.43 -27.83 -2.95
N GLU A 46 20.38 -26.90 -3.06
CA GLU A 46 20.06 -25.53 -3.48
C GLU A 46 19.44 -25.50 -4.88
N ASP A 47 19.95 -26.30 -5.83
CA ASP A 47 19.39 -26.38 -7.19
C ASP A 47 17.93 -26.86 -7.20
N TYR A 48 17.60 -27.85 -6.37
CA TYR A 48 16.22 -28.33 -6.27
C TYR A 48 15.29 -27.24 -5.73
N LYS A 49 15.68 -26.57 -4.64
CA LYS A 49 14.90 -25.47 -4.07
C LYS A 49 14.78 -24.31 -5.07
N TYR A 50 15.82 -24.04 -5.84
CA TYR A 50 15.85 -23.01 -6.85
C TYR A 50 14.87 -23.32 -8.00
N GLN A 51 14.83 -24.57 -8.46
CA GLN A 51 13.85 -24.99 -9.47
C GLN A 51 12.40 -24.81 -8.97
N VAL A 52 12.12 -25.24 -7.74
CA VAL A 52 10.81 -25.02 -7.11
C VAL A 52 10.46 -23.53 -7.04
N LEU A 53 11.41 -22.67 -6.68
CA LEU A 53 11.22 -21.22 -6.69
C LEU A 53 10.85 -20.70 -8.09
N LEU A 54 11.61 -21.08 -9.13
CA LEU A 54 11.37 -20.65 -10.50
C LEU A 54 9.99 -21.09 -11.03
N ASP A 55 9.54 -22.29 -10.69
CA ASP A 55 8.24 -22.81 -11.11
C ASP A 55 7.07 -21.96 -10.61
N HIS A 56 7.24 -21.29 -9.46
CA HIS A 56 6.22 -20.42 -8.86
C HIS A 56 6.35 -18.94 -9.25
N ILE A 57 7.42 -18.53 -9.94
CA ILE A 57 7.56 -17.16 -10.45
C ILE A 57 6.98 -17.11 -11.87
N LYS A 58 5.84 -16.44 -12.03
CA LYS A 58 5.15 -16.27 -13.33
C LYS A 58 5.32 -14.88 -13.92
N LEU A 59 5.69 -13.89 -13.11
CA LEU A 59 5.95 -12.53 -13.56
C LEU A 59 7.33 -12.44 -14.27
N PRO A 60 7.41 -12.07 -15.57
CA PRO A 60 8.67 -12.11 -16.33
C PRO A 60 9.79 -11.26 -15.74
N SER A 61 9.47 -10.05 -15.26
CA SER A 61 10.46 -9.15 -14.65
C SER A 61 11.07 -9.75 -13.38
N THR A 62 10.28 -10.53 -12.63
CA THR A 62 10.75 -11.21 -11.42
C THR A 62 11.54 -12.46 -11.76
N TYR A 63 11.10 -13.19 -12.79
CA TYR A 63 11.82 -14.35 -13.29
C TYR A 63 13.26 -13.96 -13.67
N GLN A 64 13.47 -12.82 -14.33
CA GLN A 64 14.82 -12.34 -14.64
C GLN A 64 15.68 -12.05 -13.40
N VAL A 65 15.08 -11.52 -12.32
CA VAL A 65 15.80 -11.30 -11.05
C VAL A 65 16.27 -12.61 -10.44
N ALA A 66 15.46 -13.66 -10.48
CA ALA A 66 15.86 -14.97 -9.99
C ALA A 66 16.89 -15.62 -10.92
N LYS A 67 16.63 -15.59 -12.24
CA LYS A 67 17.46 -16.22 -13.28
C LYS A 67 18.94 -15.80 -13.23
N ARG A 68 19.24 -14.59 -12.76
CA ARG A 68 20.63 -14.09 -12.63
C ARG A 68 21.53 -14.98 -11.77
N TYR A 69 20.94 -15.82 -10.92
CA TYR A 69 21.67 -16.70 -10.00
C TYR A 69 21.80 -18.14 -10.47
N VAL A 70 21.45 -18.45 -11.73
CA VAL A 70 21.48 -19.84 -12.24
C VAL A 70 22.84 -20.53 -12.10
N ASN A 71 23.94 -19.77 -12.07
CA ASN A 71 25.31 -20.27 -11.93
C ASN A 71 25.94 -19.92 -10.56
N ASP A 72 25.14 -19.46 -9.59
CA ASP A 72 25.62 -19.15 -8.24
C ASP A 72 25.94 -20.45 -7.47
N SER A 73 26.83 -20.38 -6.47
CA SER A 73 27.10 -21.52 -5.58
C SER A 73 25.91 -21.90 -4.69
N THR A 74 25.01 -20.95 -4.44
CA THR A 74 23.80 -21.08 -3.62
C THR A 74 22.61 -20.41 -4.32
N PRO A 75 22.15 -20.95 -5.46
CA PRO A 75 21.21 -20.26 -6.36
C PRO A 75 19.88 -19.93 -5.71
N TYR A 76 19.31 -20.83 -4.89
CA TYR A 76 18.07 -20.57 -4.18
C TYR A 76 18.23 -19.45 -3.15
N THR A 77 19.25 -19.54 -2.31
CA THR A 77 19.49 -18.58 -1.24
C THR A 77 19.74 -17.18 -1.79
N SER A 78 20.63 -17.05 -2.79
CA SER A 78 20.96 -15.78 -3.42
C SER A 78 19.74 -15.18 -4.15
N ALA A 79 18.97 -16.00 -4.88
CA ALA A 79 17.74 -15.56 -5.54
C ALA A 79 16.67 -15.12 -4.54
N MET A 80 16.43 -15.91 -3.49
CA MET A 80 15.44 -15.58 -2.46
C MET A 80 15.79 -14.27 -1.74
N GLN A 81 17.07 -14.04 -1.44
CA GLN A 81 17.53 -12.78 -0.83
C GLN A 81 17.25 -11.59 -1.75
N ALA A 82 17.56 -11.70 -3.04
CA ALA A 82 17.30 -10.65 -4.02
C ALA A 82 15.81 -10.33 -4.16
N LEU A 83 14.98 -11.36 -4.22
CA LEU A 83 13.53 -11.21 -4.30
C LEU A 83 12.98 -10.58 -3.03
N GLN A 84 13.49 -10.97 -1.86
CA GLN A 84 13.10 -10.37 -0.59
C GLN A 84 13.49 -8.90 -0.49
N GLN A 85 14.67 -8.52 -1.00
CA GLN A 85 15.07 -7.10 -1.04
C GLN A 85 14.13 -6.27 -1.91
N ARG A 86 13.61 -6.86 -3.01
CA ARG A 86 12.79 -6.16 -4.00
C ARG A 86 11.29 -6.17 -3.69
N TYR A 87 10.75 -7.26 -3.13
CA TYR A 87 9.30 -7.48 -2.95
C TYR A 87 8.91 -7.85 -1.52
N GLY A 88 9.89 -8.14 -0.65
CA GLY A 88 9.65 -8.59 0.71
C GLY A 88 9.71 -7.47 1.76
N GLN A 89 9.72 -6.21 1.35
CA GLN A 89 9.84 -5.06 2.25
C GLN A 89 8.48 -4.80 2.93
N PRO A 90 8.35 -5.00 4.26
CA PRO A 90 7.08 -4.77 4.96
C PRO A 90 6.57 -3.34 4.79
N ARG A 91 7.49 -2.37 4.73
CA ARG A 91 7.18 -0.95 4.48
C ARG A 91 6.48 -0.74 3.14
N GLN A 92 6.93 -1.38 2.06
CA GLN A 92 6.35 -1.21 0.73
C GLN A 92 4.95 -1.81 0.64
N LEU A 93 4.74 -3.00 1.23
CA LEU A 93 3.41 -3.60 1.32
C LEU A 93 2.43 -2.65 2.02
N VAL A 94 2.81 -2.15 3.20
CA VAL A 94 1.91 -1.27 3.95
C VAL A 94 1.68 0.06 3.25
N GLN A 95 2.68 0.60 2.55
CA GLN A 95 2.50 1.77 1.69
C GLN A 95 1.57 1.48 0.50
N GLY A 96 1.64 0.29 -0.09
CA GLY A 96 0.74 -0.16 -1.15
C GLY A 96 -0.70 -0.25 -0.67
N GLU A 97 -0.93 -0.88 0.48
CA GLU A 97 -2.25 -1.01 1.11
C GLU A 97 -2.81 0.35 1.55
N LEU A 98 -1.97 1.19 2.16
CA LEU A 98 -2.32 2.56 2.49
C LEU A 98 -2.75 3.34 1.25
N LYS A 99 -1.97 3.28 0.17
CA LYS A 99 -2.29 3.94 -1.10
C LYS A 99 -3.59 3.40 -1.68
N ALA A 100 -3.82 2.09 -1.64
CA ALA A 100 -5.03 1.46 -2.17
C ALA A 100 -6.29 1.97 -1.46
N ILE A 101 -6.26 2.07 -0.13
CA ILE A 101 -7.41 2.56 0.65
C ILE A 101 -7.59 4.07 0.47
N LEU A 102 -6.52 4.86 0.50
CA LEU A 102 -6.62 6.32 0.29
C LEU A 102 -7.10 6.70 -1.13
N THR A 103 -6.79 5.87 -2.13
CA THR A 103 -7.21 6.08 -3.52
C THR A 103 -8.51 5.37 -3.89
N SER A 104 -9.13 4.63 -2.96
CA SER A 104 -10.39 3.93 -3.20
C SER A 104 -11.51 4.91 -3.63
N PRO A 105 -12.49 4.46 -4.41
CA PRO A 105 -13.67 5.27 -4.71
C PRO A 105 -14.45 5.60 -3.42
N ALA A 106 -15.17 6.72 -3.44
CA ALA A 106 -16.09 7.05 -2.36
C ALA A 106 -17.24 6.03 -2.32
N ILE A 107 -17.65 5.64 -1.10
CA ILE A 107 -18.77 4.73 -0.88
C ILE A 107 -20.05 5.43 -1.31
N LYS A 108 -20.83 4.76 -2.14
CA LYS A 108 -22.10 5.28 -2.62
C LYS A 108 -23.18 5.11 -1.54
N PRO A 109 -24.12 6.05 -1.41
CA PRO A 109 -25.30 5.84 -0.56
C PRO A 109 -26.05 4.58 -0.99
N GLY A 110 -26.37 3.71 -0.03
CA GLY A 110 -27.06 2.43 -0.29
C GLY A 110 -26.16 1.27 -0.68
N ASP A 111 -24.85 1.48 -0.88
CA ASP A 111 -23.89 0.41 -1.15
C ASP A 111 -23.43 -0.24 0.17
N ALA A 112 -24.21 -1.22 0.65
CA ALA A 112 -23.95 -1.90 1.91
C ALA A 112 -22.65 -2.71 1.87
N GLN A 113 -22.33 -3.35 0.75
CA GLN A 113 -21.12 -4.17 0.62
C GLN A 113 -19.86 -3.30 0.69
N ALA A 114 -19.81 -2.19 -0.05
CA ALA A 114 -18.68 -1.28 0.02
C ALA A 114 -18.53 -0.65 1.41
N PHE A 115 -19.64 -0.44 2.14
CA PHE A 115 -19.61 0.04 3.50
C PHE A 115 -19.06 -0.99 4.49
N GLU A 116 -19.31 -2.29 4.31
CA GLU A 116 -18.73 -3.35 5.16
C GLU A 116 -17.25 -3.63 4.82
N ASP A 117 -16.91 -3.62 3.53
CA ASP A 117 -15.56 -3.89 3.06
C ASP A 117 -14.57 -2.80 3.50
N PHE A 118 -15.03 -1.54 3.59
CA PHE A 118 -14.17 -0.40 3.88
C PHE A 118 -13.57 -0.39 5.31
N PRO A 119 -14.35 -0.50 6.39
CA PRO A 119 -13.82 -0.66 7.76
C PRO A 119 -12.94 -1.90 7.89
N SER A 120 -13.28 -3.00 7.21
CA SER A 120 -12.46 -4.21 7.20
C SER A 120 -11.07 -3.97 6.60
N ALA A 121 -11.01 -3.25 5.46
CA ALA A 121 -9.75 -2.84 4.84
C ALA A 121 -8.94 -1.90 5.76
N VAL A 122 -9.60 -0.90 6.37
CA VAL A 122 -8.95 0.02 7.33
C VAL A 122 -8.40 -0.73 8.54
N ASN A 123 -9.16 -1.67 9.13
CA ASN A 123 -8.72 -2.46 10.27
C ASN A 123 -7.52 -3.35 9.92
N THR A 124 -7.53 -3.95 8.73
CA THR A 124 -6.39 -4.73 8.21
C THR A 124 -5.14 -3.85 8.10
N LEU A 125 -5.26 -2.64 7.55
CA LEU A 125 -4.16 -1.68 7.46
C LEU A 125 -3.64 -1.27 8.85
N VAL A 126 -4.52 -0.97 9.80
CA VAL A 126 -4.13 -0.64 11.17
C VAL A 126 -3.39 -1.80 11.83
N GLY A 127 -3.86 -3.04 11.63
CA GLY A 127 -3.19 -4.25 12.10
C GLY A 127 -1.79 -4.41 11.50
N MET A 128 -1.63 -4.19 10.19
CA MET A 128 -0.31 -4.24 9.54
C MET A 128 0.63 -3.15 10.07
N LEU A 129 0.14 -1.92 10.21
CA LEU A 129 0.91 -0.79 10.76
C LEU A 129 1.31 -0.99 12.23
N SER A 130 0.43 -1.59 13.04
CA SER A 130 0.67 -1.80 14.48
C SER A 130 1.76 -2.84 14.75
N ASN A 131 1.94 -3.79 13.84
CA ASN A 131 2.96 -4.83 13.90
C ASN A 131 4.32 -4.39 13.32
N MET A 132 4.46 -3.14 12.87
CA MET A 132 5.72 -2.60 12.39
C MET A 132 6.41 -1.73 13.44
N ASP A 133 7.74 -1.77 13.43
CA ASP A 133 8.59 -0.85 14.18
C ASP A 133 9.08 0.31 13.29
N GLY A 134 9.41 1.44 13.90
CA GLY A 134 10.04 2.58 13.23
C GLY A 134 9.08 3.51 12.45
N PRO A 135 9.57 4.20 11.39
CA PRO A 135 8.86 5.29 10.72
C PRO A 135 7.52 4.89 10.08
N SER A 136 7.31 3.60 9.80
CA SER A 136 6.03 3.15 9.25
C SER A 136 4.92 3.16 10.30
N LYS A 137 5.24 2.99 11.59
CA LYS A 137 4.25 3.09 12.67
C LYS A 137 3.72 4.51 12.86
N SER A 138 4.48 5.54 12.46
CA SER A 138 4.00 6.94 12.55
C SER A 138 2.88 7.27 11.57
N GLU A 139 2.67 6.47 10.52
CA GLU A 139 1.54 6.64 9.59
C GLU A 139 0.18 6.49 10.31
N LEU A 140 0.12 5.73 11.41
CA LEU A 140 -1.07 5.62 12.27
C LEU A 140 -1.44 6.93 12.98
N LYS A 141 -0.47 7.84 13.12
CA LYS A 141 -0.66 9.14 13.76
C LYS A 141 -0.96 10.25 12.76
N CYS A 142 -1.02 9.93 11.46
CA CYS A 142 -1.22 10.90 10.41
C CYS A 142 -2.70 11.29 10.31
N GLY A 143 -3.06 12.47 10.85
CA GLY A 143 -4.44 12.96 10.85
C GLY A 143 -5.04 13.14 9.45
N SER A 144 -4.23 13.50 8.46
CA SER A 144 -4.70 13.69 7.08
C SER A 144 -5.16 12.38 6.42
N HIS A 145 -4.67 11.22 6.87
CA HIS A 145 -5.22 9.92 6.45
C HIS A 145 -6.65 9.76 6.94
N VAL A 146 -6.90 10.07 8.21
CA VAL A 146 -8.25 9.99 8.80
C VAL A 146 -9.20 10.92 8.06
N ASP A 147 -8.80 12.16 7.78
CA ASP A 147 -9.62 13.11 7.02
C ASP A 147 -9.95 12.58 5.60
N THR A 148 -8.96 11.99 4.93
CA THR A 148 -9.12 11.42 3.59
C THR A 148 -10.08 10.23 3.61
N LEU A 149 -9.96 9.34 4.60
CA LEU A 149 -10.82 8.18 4.78
C LEU A 149 -12.26 8.59 5.08
N LEU A 150 -12.46 9.59 5.96
CA LEU A 150 -13.79 10.12 6.23
C LEU A 150 -14.43 10.69 4.98
N CYS A 151 -13.66 11.39 4.13
CA CYS A 151 -14.15 11.90 2.86
C CYS A 151 -14.63 10.81 1.87
N LYS A 152 -14.31 9.52 2.10
CA LYS A 152 -14.85 8.40 1.33
C LYS A 152 -16.26 8.01 1.75
N LEU A 153 -16.68 8.38 2.97
CA LEU A 153 -18.00 8.04 3.50
C LEU A 153 -19.06 9.07 3.04
N PRO A 154 -20.30 8.61 2.75
CA PRO A 154 -21.48 9.47 2.65
C PRO A 154 -21.59 10.44 3.84
N THR A 155 -22.13 11.63 3.60
CA THR A 155 -22.24 12.70 4.61
C THR A 155 -22.96 12.23 5.87
N SER A 156 -24.06 11.48 5.73
CA SER A 156 -24.81 10.94 6.87
C SER A 156 -23.99 10.00 7.77
N TYR A 157 -23.08 9.21 7.19
CA TYR A 157 -22.19 8.33 7.94
C TYR A 157 -21.07 9.11 8.61
N ARG A 158 -20.54 10.15 7.94
CA ARG A 158 -19.55 11.05 8.55
C ARG A 158 -20.10 11.78 9.77
N GLU A 159 -21.33 12.30 9.67
CA GLU A 159 -22.00 13.00 10.76
C GLU A 159 -22.22 12.07 11.96
N ARG A 160 -22.77 10.87 11.74
CA ARG A 160 -22.93 9.86 12.79
C ARG A 160 -21.60 9.43 13.42
N PHE A 161 -20.55 9.29 12.62
CA PHE A 161 -19.23 8.97 13.14
C PHE A 161 -18.67 10.11 14.01
N ALA A 162 -18.85 11.36 13.59
CA ALA A 162 -18.46 12.52 14.39
C ALA A 162 -19.26 12.60 15.71
N GLU A 163 -20.58 12.39 15.66
CA GLU A 163 -21.44 12.30 16.86
C GLU A 163 -20.97 11.18 17.79
N TYR A 164 -20.66 10.00 17.26
CA TYR A 164 -20.11 8.89 18.03
C TYR A 164 -18.80 9.29 18.72
N CYS A 165 -17.87 9.87 17.98
CA CYS A 165 -16.58 10.32 18.53
C CYS A 165 -16.75 11.38 19.62
N LEU A 166 -17.69 12.31 19.48
CA LEU A 166 -18.03 13.29 20.52
C LEU A 166 -18.63 12.61 21.75
N SER A 167 -19.61 11.72 21.56
CA SER A 167 -20.28 11.03 22.66
C SER A 167 -19.34 10.14 23.48
N LYS A 168 -18.30 9.60 22.84
CA LYS A 168 -17.27 8.76 23.46
C LYS A 168 -16.08 9.55 24.00
N GLY A 169 -16.06 10.87 23.84
CA GLY A 169 -14.95 11.72 24.24
C GLY A 169 -13.65 11.45 23.47
N ILE A 170 -13.75 10.81 22.29
CA ILE A 170 -12.61 10.54 21.39
C ILE A 170 -12.12 11.84 20.79
N ILE A 171 -13.03 12.75 20.43
CA ILE A 171 -12.72 14.09 19.97
C ILE A 171 -13.35 15.12 20.91
N ARG A 172 -12.65 16.23 21.13
CA ARG A 172 -13.13 17.36 21.94
C ARG A 172 -13.41 18.55 21.02
N SER A 173 -14.60 19.13 21.14
CA SER A 173 -14.96 20.38 20.44
C SER A 173 -13.93 21.47 20.77
N GLY A 174 -13.23 22.00 19.76
CA GLY A 174 -12.26 23.09 19.92
C GLY A 174 -10.77 22.70 20.04
N SER A 175 -10.40 21.43 19.91
CA SER A 175 -8.99 21.00 19.81
C SER A 175 -8.56 20.78 18.36
N SER A 176 -7.30 21.06 17.99
CA SER A 176 -6.71 20.86 16.64
C SER A 176 -6.76 19.42 16.09
N GLN A 177 -7.48 18.51 16.74
CA GLN A 177 -7.84 17.19 16.21
C GLN A 177 -9.19 17.31 15.46
N THR A 178 -9.23 18.14 14.44
CA THR A 178 -10.47 18.37 13.68
C THR A 178 -10.65 17.25 12.67
N LEU A 179 -11.64 16.36 12.89
CA LEU A 179 -12.26 15.63 11.78
C LEU A 179 -12.79 16.72 10.84
N SER A 180 -12.11 16.97 9.73
CA SER A 180 -12.50 18.05 8.83
C SER A 180 -13.73 17.59 8.04
N THR A 181 -14.91 17.78 8.64
CA THR A 181 -16.22 17.45 8.03
C THR A 181 -16.53 18.34 6.84
N LYS A 182 -15.82 19.46 6.72
CA LYS A 182 -15.90 20.36 5.59
C LYS A 182 -14.72 20.09 4.66
N ARG A 183 -15.03 19.74 3.41
CA ARG A 183 -14.10 20.06 2.32
C ARG A 183 -13.96 21.59 2.31
N GLU A 184 -13.02 22.15 3.06
CA GLU A 184 -12.42 23.39 2.63
C GLU A 184 -11.70 23.05 1.33
N ARG A 185 -12.44 23.21 0.22
CA ARG A 185 -11.84 23.22 -1.11
C ARG A 185 -10.72 24.25 -0.99
N PHE A 186 -9.46 23.81 -1.12
CA PHE A 186 -8.34 24.72 -1.22
C PHE A 186 -8.75 25.82 -2.19
N LYS A 187 -8.84 27.05 -1.69
CA LYS A 187 -9.22 28.18 -2.54
C LYS A 187 -8.17 28.26 -3.64
N PRO A 188 -8.58 28.28 -4.92
CA PRO A 188 -7.63 28.28 -6.01
C PRO A 188 -6.74 29.52 -5.92
N TYR A 189 -5.43 29.35 -5.76
CA TYR A 189 -4.50 30.49 -5.63
C TYR A 189 -3.58 30.58 -6.85
N CYS A 190 -3.48 31.77 -7.42
CA CYS A 190 -2.57 32.09 -8.51
C CYS A 190 -1.37 32.90 -7.97
N PRO A 191 -0.16 32.32 -7.89
CA PRO A 191 1.03 33.03 -7.41
C PRO A 191 1.54 34.12 -8.37
N TYR A 192 1.05 34.16 -9.61
CA TYR A 192 1.45 35.17 -10.59
C TYR A 192 0.74 36.51 -10.37
N CYS A 193 -0.59 36.50 -10.22
CA CYS A 193 -1.40 37.71 -9.99
C CYS A 193 -1.89 37.86 -8.54
N SER A 194 -1.52 36.94 -7.65
CA SER A 194 -1.92 36.91 -6.24
C SER A 194 -3.44 36.86 -6.01
N ASN A 195 -4.20 36.18 -6.89
CA ASN A 195 -5.65 36.05 -6.80
C ASN A 195 -6.07 34.66 -6.23
N GLN A 196 -7.20 34.60 -5.50
CA GLN A 196 -7.78 33.41 -4.88
C GLN A 196 -8.98 32.80 -5.65
N GLU A 197 -9.23 33.24 -6.88
CA GLU A 197 -10.35 32.78 -7.73
C GLU A 197 -9.96 31.73 -8.78
N HIS A 198 -8.67 31.57 -9.08
CA HIS A 198 -8.18 30.65 -10.13
C HIS A 198 -6.75 30.14 -9.85
N TYR A 199 -6.39 29.00 -10.45
CA TYR A 199 -5.02 28.47 -10.42
C TYR A 199 -4.16 29.12 -11.52
N LEU A 200 -2.84 29.07 -11.37
CA LEU A 200 -1.87 29.59 -12.36
C LEU A 200 -2.16 29.12 -13.79
N SER A 201 -2.64 27.88 -13.96
CA SER A 201 -2.98 27.29 -15.25
C SER A 201 -4.14 27.98 -15.98
N ALA A 202 -5.00 28.71 -15.25
CA ALA A 202 -6.16 29.41 -15.76
C ALA A 202 -6.00 30.95 -15.69
N CYS A 203 -4.79 31.45 -15.40
CA CYS A 203 -4.53 32.88 -15.29
C CYS A 203 -4.37 33.52 -16.67
N SER A 204 -5.23 34.49 -17.00
CA SER A 204 -5.21 35.21 -18.29
C SER A 204 -3.92 35.98 -18.52
N GLU A 205 -3.34 36.55 -17.46
CA GLU A 205 -2.11 37.33 -17.55
C GLU A 205 -0.88 36.42 -17.68
N PHE A 206 -0.87 35.27 -16.99
CA PHE A 206 0.20 34.28 -17.14
C PHE A 206 0.16 33.59 -18.51
N ALA A 207 -1.05 33.39 -19.05
CA ALA A 207 -1.23 32.79 -20.38
C ALA A 207 -0.59 33.62 -21.51
N LYS A 208 -0.47 34.94 -21.34
CA LYS A 208 0.17 35.85 -22.31
C LYS A 208 1.70 35.72 -22.37
N LEU A 209 2.32 35.18 -21.33
CA LEU A 209 3.78 35.05 -21.28
C LEU A 209 4.29 33.97 -22.23
N ASN A 210 5.40 34.26 -22.90
CA ASN A 210 6.13 33.29 -23.70
C ASN A 210 6.99 32.36 -22.82
N THR A 211 7.54 31.30 -23.43
CA THR A 211 8.31 30.27 -22.71
C THR A 211 9.52 30.84 -21.95
N THR A 212 10.19 31.85 -22.49
CA THR A 212 11.37 32.48 -21.87
C THR A 212 10.97 33.30 -20.64
N GLU A 213 9.90 34.07 -20.74
CA GLU A 213 9.36 34.89 -19.64
C GLU A 213 8.86 34.03 -18.48
N ARG A 214 8.18 32.92 -18.78
CA ARG A 214 7.74 31.96 -17.76
C ARG A 214 8.92 31.31 -17.03
N ALA A 215 9.97 30.93 -17.77
CA ALA A 215 11.18 30.36 -17.18
C ALA A 215 11.93 31.36 -16.30
N ALA A 216 11.99 32.63 -16.70
CA ALA A 216 12.58 33.70 -15.88
C ALA A 216 11.79 33.90 -14.58
N TRP A 217 10.46 33.97 -14.66
CA TRP A 217 9.59 34.09 -13.48
C TRP A 217 9.71 32.91 -12.51
N ILE A 218 9.79 31.66 -13.00
CA ILE A 218 9.99 30.47 -12.15
C ILE A 218 11.33 30.54 -11.40
N LYS A 219 12.38 31.07 -12.03
CA LYS A 219 13.71 31.23 -11.42
C LYS A 219 13.76 32.36 -10.38
N GLU A 220 12.92 33.37 -10.51
CA GLU A 220 12.83 34.47 -9.54
C GLU A 220 12.04 34.07 -8.27
N LYS A 221 11.16 33.07 -8.38
CA LYS A 221 10.28 32.60 -7.28
C LYS A 221 10.78 31.34 -6.55
N ASN A 222 11.89 30.74 -6.99
CA ASN A 222 12.62 29.66 -6.28
C ASN A 222 13.94 30.21 -5.71
#